data_AF-I0QRW1-F1
#
_entry.id   AF-I0QRW1-F1
#
_cell.length_a   1.000
_cell.length_b   1.000
_cell.length_c   1.000
_cell.angle_alpha   90.00
_cell.angle_beta   90.00
_cell.angle_gamma   90.00
#
_symmetry.space_group_name_H-M   'P 1'
#
loop_
_entity.id
_entity.type
_entity.pdbx_description
1 polymer ?
#
loop_
_entity_poly.entity_id
_entity_poly.type
_entity_poly.pdbx_seq_one_letter_code
_entity_poly.pdbx_strand_id
1 'polypeptide(L)'
;MEELIQEIKVAYNESEKAFTHEPMNFDERIFAMNSWWAAVTPEKVMKLVRALEKGGYSAPPEGEGAACSGSASSLGKLPRPPQSF
;
A
#
# COMPACT_ATOMS: atom_id res chain seq x y z
N MET A 1 7.34 -10.16 14.36
CA MET A 1 7.23 -9.86 12.91
C MET A 1 5.85 -10.21 12.40
N GLU A 2 5.30 -11.37 12.74
CA GLU A 2 3.92 -11.76 12.41
C GLU A 2 2.88 -10.74 12.91
N GLU A 3 3.01 -10.25 14.14
CA GLU A 3 2.12 -9.22 14.71
C GLU A 3 2.11 -7.93 13.88
N LEU A 4 3.30 -7.47 13.43
CA LEU A 4 3.43 -6.27 12.60
C LEU A 4 2.80 -6.46 11.22
N ILE A 5 2.95 -7.66 10.64
CA ILE A 5 2.33 -8.01 9.36
C ILE A 5 0.80 -8.05 9.52
N GLN A 6 0.29 -8.64 10.61
CA GLN A 6 -1.14 -8.67 10.90
C GLN A 6 -1.69 -7.26 11.10
N GLU A 7 -1.02 -6.41 11.87
CA GLU A 7 -1.40 -5.01 12.10
C GLU A 7 -1.57 -4.24 10.78
N ILE A 8 -0.57 -4.32 9.90
CA ILE A 8 -0.61 -3.62 8.60
C ILE A 8 -1.67 -4.21 7.66
N LYS A 9 -1.87 -5.54 7.68
CA LYS A 9 -2.93 -6.20 6.89
C LYS A 9 -4.33 -5.79 7.33
N VAL A 10 -4.58 -5.71 8.64
CA VAL A 10 -5.87 -5.26 9.18
C VAL A 10 -6.11 -3.82 8.77
N ALA A 11 -5.12 -2.94 8.97
CA ALA A 11 -5.24 -1.54 8.56
C ALA A 11 -5.45 -1.38 7.05
N TYR A 12 -4.81 -2.23 6.22
CA TYR A 12 -5.02 -2.24 4.77
C TYR A 12 -6.46 -2.60 4.41
N ASN A 13 -6.99 -3.69 4.96
CA ASN A 13 -8.35 -4.14 4.68
C ASN A 13 -9.41 -3.15 5.16
N GLU A 14 -9.21 -2.54 6.34
CA GLU A 14 -10.13 -1.52 6.87
C GLU A 14 -10.10 -0.23 6.05
N SER A 15 -8.92 0.13 5.53
CA SER A 15 -8.74 1.34 4.74
C SER A 15 -9.08 1.18 3.26
N GLU A 16 -9.13 -0.04 2.72
CA GLU A 16 -9.47 -0.32 1.32
C GLU A 16 -10.76 0.40 0.91
N LYS A 17 -11.83 0.22 1.70
CA LYS A 17 -13.11 0.91 1.47
C LYS A 17 -13.01 2.42 1.64
N ALA A 18 -12.20 2.90 2.59
CA ALA A 18 -11.99 4.32 2.85
C ALA A 18 -11.25 5.03 1.70
N PHE A 19 -10.42 4.31 0.95
CA PHE A 19 -9.72 4.81 -0.24
C PHE A 19 -10.48 4.59 -1.55
N THR A 20 -11.62 3.89 -1.54
CA THR A 20 -12.48 3.74 -2.72
C THR A 20 -13.47 4.91 -2.90
N HIS A 21 -14.14 4.90 -4.06
CA HIS A 21 -15.26 5.78 -4.38
C HIS A 21 -16.61 5.27 -3.84
N GLU A 22 -16.63 4.20 -3.04
CA GLU A 22 -17.86 3.70 -2.45
C GLU A 22 -18.42 4.67 -1.39
N PRO A 23 -19.75 4.80 -1.27
CA PRO A 23 -20.37 5.58 -0.21
C PRO A 23 -20.00 5.01 1.16
N MET A 24 -19.48 5.88 2.04
CA MET A 24 -19.09 5.55 3.41
C MET A 24 -19.39 6.75 4.30
N ASN A 25 -19.73 6.52 5.57
CA ASN A 25 -19.88 7.60 6.54
C ASN A 25 -18.55 8.36 6.69
N PHE A 26 -18.61 9.68 6.80
CA PHE A 26 -17.41 10.52 6.92
C PHE A 26 -16.56 10.14 8.13
N ASP A 27 -17.17 9.92 9.30
CA ASP A 27 -16.46 9.61 10.53
C ASP A 27 -15.76 8.24 10.43
N GLU A 28 -16.42 7.26 9.81
CA GLU A 28 -15.86 5.93 9.53
C GLU A 28 -14.67 6.03 8.58
N ARG A 29 -14.78 6.86 7.52
CA ARG A 29 -13.70 7.08 6.56
C ARG A 29 -12.48 7.73 7.23
N ILE A 30 -12.70 8.76 8.05
CA ILE A 30 -11.62 9.44 8.78
C ILE A 30 -10.95 8.48 9.77
N PHE A 31 -11.74 7.67 10.48
CA PHE A 31 -11.20 6.66 11.39
C PHE A 31 -10.30 5.65 10.66
N ALA A 32 -10.77 5.08 9.55
CA ALA A 32 -10.00 4.12 8.77
C ALA A 32 -8.71 4.72 8.18
N MET A 33 -8.75 5.96 7.69
CA MET A 33 -7.56 6.67 7.21
C MET A 33 -6.55 6.93 8.34
N ASN A 34 -7.02 7.35 9.52
CA ASN A 34 -6.17 7.56 10.68
C ASN A 34 -5.53 6.27 11.18
N SER A 35 -6.29 5.17 11.22
CA SER A 35 -5.78 3.83 11.55
C SER A 35 -4.71 3.38 10.56
N TRP A 36 -4.91 3.63 9.26
CA TRP A 36 -3.90 3.37 8.23
C TRP A 36 -2.61 4.16 8.46
N TRP A 37 -2.71 5.48 8.69
CA TRP A 37 -1.53 6.31 8.93
C TRP A 37 -0.77 5.94 10.21
N ALA A 38 -1.46 5.46 11.25
CA ALA A 38 -0.82 4.98 12.48
C ALA A 38 -0.15 3.60 12.31
N ALA A 39 -0.73 2.73 11.47
CA ALA A 39 -0.17 1.40 11.19
C ALA A 39 1.03 1.47 10.24
N VAL A 40 1.02 2.35 9.24
CA VAL A 40 2.03 2.41 8.17
C VAL A 40 3.02 3.54 8.42
N THR A 41 3.80 3.44 9.49
CA THR A 41 4.87 4.41 9.77
C THR A 41 6.17 4.03 9.01
N PRO A 42 7.02 5.01 8.64
CA PRO A 42 8.29 4.74 7.99
C PRO A 42 9.16 3.73 8.76
N GLU A 43 9.15 3.78 10.08
CA GLU A 43 9.88 2.83 10.93
C GLU A 43 9.36 1.40 10.80
N LYS A 44 8.04 1.21 10.89
CA LYS A 44 7.38 -0.09 10.75
C LYS A 44 7.61 -0.69 9.36
N VAL A 45 7.51 0.14 8.31
CA VAL A 45 7.77 -0.25 6.92
C VAL A 45 9.24 -0.63 6.73
N MET A 46 10.18 0.17 7.23
CA MET A 46 11.62 -0.14 7.12
C MET A 46 12.00 -1.40 7.90
N LYS A 47 11.35 -1.67 9.03
CA LYS A 47 11.53 -2.93 9.78
C LYS A 47 11.08 -4.14 8.97
N LEU A 48 9.98 -4.00 8.23
CA LEU A 48 9.50 -5.00 7.27
C LEU A 48 10.47 -5.21 6.12
N VAL A 49 10.88 -4.14 5.44
CA VAL A 49 11.83 -4.21 4.31
C VAL A 49 13.13 -4.87 4.74
N ARG A 50 13.70 -4.46 5.88
CA ARG A 50 14.93 -5.07 6.42
C ARG A 50 14.76 -6.55 6.79
N ALA A 51 13.57 -6.96 7.22
CA ALA A 51 13.29 -8.36 7.51
C ALA A 51 13.26 -9.21 6.23
N LEU A 52 12.68 -8.67 5.15
CA LEU A 52 12.68 -9.31 3.82
C LEU A 52 14.09 -9.38 3.22
N GLU A 53 14.90 -8.34 3.42
CA GLU A 53 16.28 -8.28 2.93
C GLU A 53 17.23 -9.21 3.71
N LYS A 54 17.02 -9.39 5.03
CA LYS A 54 17.88 -10.22 5.89
C LYS A 54 17.49 -11.69 5.95
N GLY A 55 16.24 -12.03 5.64
CA GLY A 55 15.75 -13.40 5.62
C GLY A 55 14.99 -13.62 4.34
N GLY A 56 15.56 -14.45 3.45
CA GLY A 56 15.06 -14.74 2.11
C GLY A 56 13.56 -15.02 2.06
N TYR A 57 12.79 -13.94 1.89
CA TYR A 57 11.37 -14.04 1.66
C TYR A 57 11.16 -14.68 0.30
N SER A 58 10.88 -15.98 0.30
CA SER A 58 10.29 -16.64 -0.85
C SER A 58 8.84 -16.17 -0.90
N ALA A 59 8.47 -15.50 -1.99
CA ALA A 59 7.07 -15.29 -2.30
C ALA A 59 6.31 -16.63 -2.18
N PRO A 60 5.05 -16.62 -1.73
CA PRO A 60 4.22 -17.82 -1.79
C PRO A 60 4.22 -18.34 -3.24
N PRO A 61 4.30 -19.66 -3.47
CA PRO A 61 4.24 -20.20 -4.82
C PRO A 61 2.97 -19.68 -5.50
N GLU A 62 3.13 -19.12 -6.71
CA GLU A 62 2.04 -18.63 -7.55
C GLU A 62 1.04 -19.76 -7.82
N GLY A 63 0.00 -19.82 -7.00
CA GLY A 63 -1.19 -20.62 -7.22
C GLY A 63 -2.26 -19.75 -7.87
N GLU A 64 -2.34 -19.86 -9.20
CA GLU A 64 -3.49 -19.58 -10.08
C GLU A 64 -4.37 -18.34 -9.78
N GLY A 65 -4.09 -17.26 -10.54
CA GLY A 65 -5.14 -16.58 -11.29
C GLY A 65 -5.82 -15.36 -10.66
N ALA A 66 -5.27 -14.17 -10.93
CA ALA A 66 -6.05 -13.05 -11.43
C ALA A 66 -5.13 -12.07 -12.17
N ALA A 67 -5.27 -12.04 -13.49
CA ALA A 67 -4.53 -11.17 -14.38
C ALA A 67 -4.86 -9.69 -14.13
N CYS A 68 -3.88 -8.92 -13.65
CA CYS A 68 -3.83 -7.48 -13.89
C CYS A 68 -2.75 -7.21 -14.94
N SER A 69 -3.03 -7.64 -16.17
CA SER A 69 -2.24 -7.28 -17.36
C SER A 69 -2.51 -5.82 -17.73
N GLY A 70 -1.82 -4.90 -17.07
CA GLY A 70 -1.66 -3.52 -17.51
C GLY A 70 -0.28 -3.33 -18.13
N SER A 71 -0.17 -3.60 -19.43
CA SER A 71 1.00 -3.23 -20.24
C SER A 71 1.28 -1.73 -20.12
N ALA A 72 2.37 -1.34 -19.46
CA ALA A 72 2.95 -0.01 -19.61
C ALA A 72 4.24 -0.10 -20.44
N SER A 73 4.07 -0.43 -21.72
CA SER A 73 5.09 -0.14 -22.72
C SER A 73 4.99 1.34 -23.11
N SER A 74 6.16 1.99 -23.16
CA SER A 74 6.45 3.37 -23.59
C SER A 74 6.33 4.48 -22.53
N LEU A 75 7.51 4.83 -21.99
CA LEU A 75 7.82 6.15 -21.45
C LEU A 75 7.55 7.23 -22.53
N GLY A 76 6.40 7.88 -22.46
CA GLY A 76 6.18 9.20 -23.04
C GLY A 76 6.59 10.29 -22.04
N LYS A 77 7.61 11.08 -22.37
CA LYS A 77 8.09 12.26 -21.61
C LYS A 77 6.91 13.15 -21.19
N LEU A 78 6.67 13.30 -19.89
CA LEU A 78 5.90 14.41 -19.35
C LEU A 78 6.75 15.70 -19.35
N PRO A 79 6.24 16.84 -19.85
CA PRO A 79 6.96 18.10 -19.80
C PRO A 79 7.04 18.66 -18.37
N ARG A 80 8.19 19.25 -18.01
CA ARG A 80 8.40 19.92 -16.72
C ARG A 80 7.46 21.13 -16.56
N PRO A 81 6.96 21.42 -15.34
CA PRO A 81 6.22 22.64 -15.08
C PRO A 81 7.13 23.87 -15.17
N PRO A 82 6.59 25.04 -15.56
CA PRO A 82 7.35 26.28 -15.68
C PRO A 82 7.81 26.76 -14.29
N GLN A 83 9.06 27.21 -14.21
CA GLN A 83 9.54 27.95 -13.05
C GLN A 83 9.02 29.38 -13.15
N SER A 84 8.27 29.82 -12.15
CA SER A 84 7.89 31.22 -11.97
C SER A 84 9.14 32.06 -11.66
N PHE A 85 9.24 33.20 -12.33
CA PHE A 85 10.32 34.19 -12.21
C PHE A 85 10.41 34.82 -10.81
#